data_AF-A0A957MI45-F1
#
_entry.id   AF-A0A957MI45-F1
#
_cell.length_a   1.000
_cell.length_b   1.000
_cell.length_c   1.000
_cell.angle_alpha   90.00
_cell.angle_beta   90.00
_cell.angle_gamma   90.00
#
_symmetry.space_group_name_H-M   'P 1'
#
loop_
_entity.id
_entity.type
_entity.pdbx_description
1 polymer ?
#
loop_
_entity_poly.entity_id
_entity_poly.type
_entity_poly.pdbx_seq_one_letter_code
_entity_poly.pdbx_strand_id
1 'polypeptide(L)'
;MDVILAGAQSGTSEIDVIGALHGTFPPLQRADALMNMIDVADDLSADRELTSAYLDTGLLGTDDFLHYVPWMQATYIMAANKDALEYLP
;
A
#
# COMPACT_ATOMS: atom_id res chain seq x y z
N MET A 1 4.40 5.24 -13.15
CA MET A 1 5.20 6.03 -12.19
C MET A 1 5.53 7.40 -12.77
N ASP A 2 6.08 7.46 -13.98
CA ASP A 2 6.56 8.71 -14.58
C ASP A 2 5.53 9.83 -14.66
N VAL A 3 4.29 9.54 -15.06
CA VAL A 3 3.21 10.55 -15.12
C VAL A 3 2.89 11.12 -13.74
N ILE A 4 2.92 10.29 -12.69
CA ILE A 4 2.68 10.73 -11.29
C ILE A 4 3.80 11.68 -10.85
N LEU A 5 5.05 11.29 -11.10
CA LEU A 5 6.22 12.11 -10.73
C LEU A 5 6.28 13.42 -11.51
N ALA A 6 5.96 13.40 -12.81
CA ALA A 6 5.84 14.61 -13.60
C ALA A 6 4.73 15.52 -13.08
N GLY A 7 3.61 14.94 -12.63
CA GLY A 7 2.52 15.69 -12.01
C GLY A 7 2.94 16.39 -10.72
N ALA A 8 3.62 15.66 -9.83
CA ALA A 8 4.18 16.23 -8.60
C ALA A 8 5.20 17.34 -8.88
N GLN A 9 6.11 17.14 -9.84
CA GLN A 9 7.11 18.14 -10.22
C GLN A 9 6.52 19.41 -10.82
N SER A 10 5.43 19.27 -11.60
CA SER A 10 4.75 20.41 -12.25
C SER A 10 3.72 21.09 -11.34
N GLY A 11 3.32 20.45 -10.25
CA GLY A 11 2.21 20.89 -9.40
C GLY A 11 0.83 20.67 -10.04
N THR A 12 0.75 19.94 -11.15
CA THR A 12 -0.50 19.67 -11.89
C THR A 12 -0.60 18.20 -12.26
N SER A 13 -1.68 17.53 -11.87
CA SER A 13 -1.93 16.11 -12.15
C SER A 13 -3.39 15.89 -12.54
N GLU A 14 -3.64 14.99 -13.50
CA GLU A 14 -4.97 14.46 -13.80
C GLU A 14 -5.27 13.15 -13.03
N ILE A 15 -4.32 12.68 -12.22
CA ILE A 15 -4.45 11.45 -11.43
C ILE A 15 -4.85 11.84 -10.00
N ASP A 16 -6.06 11.45 -9.61
CA ASP A 16 -6.59 11.68 -8.26
C ASP A 16 -6.29 10.52 -7.28
N VAL A 17 -6.26 9.27 -7.78
CA VAL A 17 -6.09 8.06 -6.96
C VAL A 17 -5.08 7.11 -7.58
N ILE A 18 -4.17 6.58 -6.76
CA ILE A 18 -3.14 5.62 -7.16
C ILE A 18 -3.36 4.30 -6.45
N GLY A 19 -3.60 3.24 -7.21
CA GLY A 19 -3.53 1.86 -6.74
C GLY A 19 -2.18 1.24 -7.10
N ALA A 20 -1.39 0.84 -6.11
CA ALA A 20 -0.08 0.24 -6.33
C ALA A 20 0.30 -0.77 -5.23
N LEU A 21 1.46 -1.41 -5.39
CA LEU A 21 2.03 -2.31 -4.39
C LEU A 21 2.89 -1.52 -3.40
N HIS A 22 3.10 -2.05 -2.18
CA HIS A 22 3.92 -1.40 -1.14
C HIS A 22 5.26 -0.87 -1.67
N GLY A 23 6.00 -1.69 -2.43
CA GLY A 23 7.30 -1.31 -2.99
C GLY A 23 7.28 -0.17 -4.02
N THR A 24 6.10 0.23 -4.51
CA THR A 24 5.94 1.34 -5.45
C THR A 24 5.88 2.71 -4.76
N PHE A 25 5.49 2.77 -3.48
CA PHE A 25 5.28 4.05 -2.78
C PHE A 25 6.55 4.76 -2.27
N PRO A 26 7.66 4.10 -1.85
CA PRO A 26 8.84 4.81 -1.34
C PRO A 26 9.46 5.84 -2.32
N PRO A 27 9.54 5.61 -3.65
CA PRO A 27 9.94 6.64 -4.58
C PRO A 27 8.98 7.84 -4.66
N LEU A 28 7.67 7.62 -4.49
CA LEU A 28 6.65 8.66 -4.51
C LEU A 28 6.70 9.51 -3.23
N GLN A 29 6.91 8.87 -2.06
CA GLN A 29 7.20 9.55 -0.80
C GLN A 29 8.41 10.48 -0.93
N ARG A 30 9.54 9.97 -1.46
CA ARG A 30 10.76 10.79 -1.63
C ARG A 30 10.58 11.96 -2.59
N ALA A 31 9.57 11.91 -3.45
CA ALA A 31 9.23 12.97 -4.39
C ALA A 31 8.13 13.91 -3.87
N ASP A 32 7.67 13.73 -2.62
CA ASP A 32 6.56 14.49 -2.03
C ASP A 32 5.29 14.48 -2.92
N ALA A 33 5.01 13.33 -3.54
CA ALA A 33 3.99 13.18 -4.56
C ALA A 33 2.64 12.68 -4.03
N LEU A 34 2.48 12.57 -2.71
CA LEU A 34 1.35 11.91 -2.05
C LEU A 34 0.76 12.82 -0.99
N MET A 35 -0.56 12.75 -0.80
CA MET A 35 -1.24 13.40 0.32
C MET A 35 -1.18 12.54 1.59
N ASN A 36 -1.30 13.17 2.76
CA ASN A 36 -1.49 12.45 4.01
C ASN A 36 -2.89 11.81 4.02
N MET A 37 -2.94 10.50 4.24
CA MET A 37 -4.17 9.70 4.22
C MET A 37 -4.72 9.37 5.62
N ILE A 38 -4.17 9.94 6.70
CA ILE A 38 -4.63 9.66 8.07
C ILE A 38 -6.15 9.89 8.20
N ASP A 39 -6.64 11.06 7.79
CA ASP A 39 -8.08 11.38 7.88
C ASP A 39 -8.94 10.36 7.10
N VAL A 40 -8.45 9.91 5.93
CA VAL A 40 -9.15 8.90 5.12
C VAL A 40 -9.16 7.54 5.84
N ALA A 41 -8.06 7.15 6.48
CA ALA A 41 -8.00 5.90 7.25
C ALA A 41 -8.91 5.96 8.49
N ASP A 42 -8.98 7.10 9.17
CA ASP A 42 -9.84 7.32 10.33
C ASP A 42 -11.32 7.21 9.95
N ASP A 43 -11.73 7.88 8.86
CA ASP A 43 -13.10 7.82 8.34
C ASP A 43 -13.50 6.39 7.97
N LEU A 44 -12.60 5.64 7.31
CA LEU A 44 -12.83 4.25 6.94
C LEU A 44 -12.91 3.32 8.16
N SER A 45 -12.19 3.65 9.23
CA SER A 45 -12.19 2.87 10.46
C SER A 45 -13.49 3.00 11.26
N ALA A 46 -14.37 3.94 10.89
CA ALA A 46 -15.70 4.07 11.49
C ALA A 46 -16.62 2.87 11.19
N ASP A 47 -16.42 2.19 10.05
CA ASP A 47 -17.25 1.05 9.62
C ASP A 47 -16.46 -0.20 9.19
N ARG A 48 -15.13 -0.14 9.14
CA ARG A 48 -14.25 -1.25 8.74
C ARG A 48 -13.16 -1.49 9.75
N GLU A 49 -12.73 -2.74 9.85
CA GLU A 49 -11.51 -3.09 10.55
C GLU A 49 -10.31 -2.98 9.60
N LEU A 50 -9.37 -2.08 9.92
CA LEU A 50 -8.08 -1.99 9.26
C LEU A 50 -7.02 -2.56 10.20
N THR A 51 -6.37 -3.65 9.80
CA THR A 51 -5.33 -4.29 10.62
C THR A 51 -4.17 -3.32 10.84
N SER A 52 -3.82 -3.04 12.09
CA SER A 52 -2.74 -2.11 12.46
C SER A 52 -1.42 -2.44 11.76
N ALA A 53 -1.03 -3.72 11.74
CA ALA A 53 0.20 -4.16 11.07
C ALA A 53 0.26 -3.81 9.57
N TYR A 54 -0.88 -3.70 8.89
CA TYR A 54 -0.92 -3.25 7.50
C TYR A 54 -0.98 -1.73 7.38
N LEU A 55 -1.69 -1.04 8.28
CA LEU A 55 -1.67 0.43 8.34
C LEU A 55 -0.25 0.96 8.58
N ASP A 56 0.50 0.34 9.48
CA ASP A 56 1.89 0.69 9.80
C ASP A 56 2.79 0.64 8.55
N THR A 57 2.50 -0.25 7.60
CA THR A 57 3.26 -0.31 6.34
C THR A 57 3.05 0.93 5.47
N GLY A 58 1.88 1.58 5.59
CA GLY A 58 1.53 2.82 4.91
C GLY A 58 2.26 4.05 5.43
N LEU A 59 2.81 3.97 6.65
CA LEU A 59 3.59 5.06 7.23
C LEU A 59 4.94 5.26 6.56
N LEU A 60 5.48 4.21 5.91
CA LEU A 60 6.79 4.25 5.24
C LEU A 60 7.91 4.87 6.12
N GLY A 61 7.88 4.55 7.42
CA GLY A 61 8.88 4.98 8.40
C GLY A 61 8.70 6.40 8.96
N THR A 62 7.57 7.07 8.70
CA THR A 62 7.20 8.33 9.38
C THR A 62 6.27 8.08 10.56
N ASP A 63 6.21 9.04 11.49
CA ASP A 63 5.35 8.90 12.68
C ASP A 63 3.91 9.39 12.41
N ASP A 64 3.74 10.52 11.72
CA ASP A 64 2.45 11.23 11.60
C ASP A 64 2.00 11.45 10.14
N PHE A 65 2.47 10.62 9.21
CA PHE A 65 2.09 10.72 7.79
C PHE A 65 1.78 9.35 7.19
N LEU A 66 0.51 9.13 6.84
CA LEU A 66 0.09 7.89 6.18
C LEU A 66 0.10 8.09 4.66
N HIS A 67 1.00 7.41 3.94
CA HIS A 67 1.20 7.60 2.51
C HIS A 67 0.21 6.81 1.64
N TYR A 68 -0.36 5.74 2.17
CA TYR A 68 -1.42 4.97 1.52
C TYR A 68 -2.26 4.20 2.53
N VAL A 69 -3.51 3.90 2.17
CA VAL A 69 -4.40 3.00 2.92
C VAL A 69 -4.32 1.58 2.32
N PRO A 70 -4.08 0.53 3.13
CA PRO A 70 -4.06 -0.84 2.63
C PRO A 70 -5.47 -1.30 2.22
N TRP A 71 -5.59 -1.81 0.99
CA TRP A 71 -6.86 -2.23 0.38
C TRP A 71 -6.88 -3.69 -0.10
N MET A 72 -5.71 -4.32 -0.20
CA MET A 72 -5.54 -5.71 -0.59
C MET A 72 -4.23 -6.23 -0.01
N GLN A 73 -4.21 -7.51 0.37
CA GLN A 73 -3.02 -8.20 0.84
C GLN A 73 -2.83 -9.53 0.10
N ALA A 74 -1.57 -9.87 -0.18
CA ALA A 74 -1.17 -11.21 -0.63
C ALA A 74 -0.37 -11.88 0.49
N THR A 75 -0.71 -13.14 0.78
CA THR A 75 0.00 -13.98 1.76
C THR A 75 0.59 -15.20 1.07
N TYR A 76 1.66 -15.75 1.66
CA TYR A 76 2.19 -17.03 1.22
C TYR A 76 1.40 -18.16 1.88
N ILE A 77 0.92 -19.09 1.06
CA ILE A 77 0.27 -20.32 1.51
C ILE A 77 1.10 -21.48 0.98
N MET A 78 1.47 -22.42 1.84
CA MET A 78 2.07 -23.67 1.39
C MET A 78 0.97 -24.51 0.73
N ALA A 79 1.15 -24.81 -0.56
CA ALA A 79 0.28 -25.70 -1.31
C ALA A 79 1.10 -26.91 -1.77
N ALA A 80 0.56 -28.11 -1.54
CA ALA A 80 1.15 -29.36 -1.99
C ALA A 80 0.07 -30.25 -2.62
N ASN A 81 0.45 -31.04 -3.62
CA ASN A 81 -0.41 -32.08 -4.17
C ASN A 81 -0.49 -33.23 -3.14
N LYS A 82 -1.70 -33.52 -2.66
CA LYS A 82 -1.93 -34.53 -1.60
C LYS A 82 -1.55 -35.94 -2.06
N ASP A 83 -1.85 -36.29 -3.30
CA ASP A 83 -1.58 -37.62 -3.85
C ASP A 83 -0.06 -37.84 -4.03
N ALA A 84 0.71 -36.78 -4.25
CA ALA A 84 2.16 -36.85 -4.36
C ALA A 84 2.88 -37.05 -3.00
N LEU A 85 2.20 -36.84 -1.86
CA LEU A 85 2.84 -36.90 -0.54
C LEU A 85 3.33 -38.30 -0.18
N GLU A 86 2.68 -39.37 -0.69
CA GLU A 86 3.06 -40.76 -0.39
C GLU A 86 4.42 -41.17 -0.99
N TYR A 87 4.93 -40.41 -1.97
CA TYR A 87 6.19 -40.69 -2.66
C TYR A 87 7.37 -39.85 -2.15
N LEU A 88 7.16 -38.99 -1.14
CA LEU A 88 8.25 -38.24 -0.49
C LEU A 88 9.12 -39.19 0.36
N PRO A 89 10.46 -38.98 0.40
CA PRO A 89 11.39 -39.84 1.14
C PRO A 89 11.25 -39.75 2.67
#